data_AF-A0A0Q4N115-F1
#
_entry.id   AF-A0A0Q4N115-F1
#
_cell.length_a   1.000
_cell.length_b   1.000
_cell.length_c   1.000
_cell.angle_alpha   90.00
_cell.angle_beta   90.00
_cell.angle_gamma   90.00
#
_symmetry.space_group_name_H-M   'P 1'
#
loop_
_entity.id
_entity.type
_entity.pdbx_description
1 polymer ?
#
loop_
_entity_poly.entity_id
_entity_poly.type
_entity_poly.pdbx_seq_one_letter_code
_entity_poly.pdbx_strand_id
1 'polypeptide(L)'
;MSELNLFFRKDLGMRKGKLASQVAHAACAQLLNAMDDGGDLRLLPYAAYMTLQVLLREQAVSVHPVENEVALHNSLPDPANASIIIDRGLTEFGGVPTLTTAAQGAFSASPNKAVPMSGADLIARQWFVFSKERALPKEHAARMAAIGCLQMMNKLISQPLDAGSHAVLPLQDPALRGWLTAGFGKIGMGIKTDAALKGLRDALEGQQIPTVSLEMNGNHLLVIGPQFPETVAPIMGRESDIYTSGMLSLL
;
A
#
# COMPACT_ATOMS: atom_id res chain seq x y z
N MET A 1 -22.35 4.29 5.07
CA MET A 1 -21.20 3.37 5.10
C MET A 1 -19.95 4.19 4.84
N SER A 2 -18.87 3.95 5.57
CA SER A 2 -17.64 4.74 5.48
C SER A 2 -16.74 4.13 4.40
N GLU A 3 -16.89 4.60 3.16
CA GLU A 3 -16.05 4.21 2.02
C GLU A 3 -14.72 4.99 2.02
N LEU A 4 -13.65 4.35 1.55
CA LEU A 4 -12.37 5.01 1.27
C LEU A 4 -12.30 5.42 -0.20
N ASN A 5 -12.20 6.72 -0.45
CA ASN A 5 -12.09 7.30 -1.78
C ASN A 5 -10.63 7.64 -2.08
N LEU A 6 -10.13 7.14 -3.21
CA LEU A 6 -8.76 7.33 -3.66
C LEU A 6 -8.78 8.07 -5.00
N PHE A 7 -8.13 9.23 -5.05
CA PHE A 7 -8.07 10.07 -6.24
C PHE A 7 -6.68 10.00 -6.83
N PHE A 8 -6.57 9.96 -8.17
CA PHE A 8 -5.28 9.98 -8.85
C PHE A 8 -5.29 10.85 -10.10
N ARG A 9 -4.18 11.55 -10.32
CA ARG A 9 -3.98 12.39 -11.50
C ARG A 9 -3.71 11.58 -12.75
N LYS A 10 -4.60 11.69 -13.74
CA LYS A 10 -4.48 10.97 -15.02
C LYS A 10 -3.51 11.64 -15.98
N ASP A 11 -3.33 12.95 -15.90
CA ASP A 11 -2.42 13.75 -16.73
C ASP A 11 -0.95 13.36 -16.56
N LEU A 12 -0.60 12.76 -15.43
CA LEU A 12 0.76 12.29 -15.16
C LEU A 12 1.16 11.02 -15.93
N GLY A 13 0.23 10.38 -16.64
CA GLY A 13 0.55 9.22 -17.49
C GLY A 13 1.14 8.02 -16.74
N MET A 14 0.99 7.95 -15.41
CA MET A 14 1.66 6.96 -14.54
C MET A 14 1.49 5.54 -15.08
N ARG A 15 2.60 4.79 -15.17
CA ARG A 15 2.55 3.37 -15.51
C ARG A 15 1.81 2.57 -14.42
N LYS A 16 1.38 1.35 -14.76
CA LYS A 16 0.49 0.55 -13.91
C LYS A 16 1.08 0.31 -12.52
N GLY A 17 2.35 -0.11 -12.43
CA GLY A 17 3.03 -0.29 -11.15
C GLY A 17 3.09 0.99 -10.32
N LYS A 18 3.45 2.12 -10.94
CA LYS A 18 3.53 3.43 -10.24
C LYS A 18 2.17 3.83 -9.69
N LEU A 19 1.12 3.80 -10.51
CA LEU A 19 -0.23 4.14 -10.08
C LEU A 19 -0.67 3.27 -8.88
N ALA A 20 -0.47 1.96 -8.99
CA ALA A 20 -0.82 1.02 -7.92
C ALA A 20 -0.07 1.35 -6.61
N SER A 21 1.23 1.64 -6.69
CA SER A 21 2.03 2.06 -5.55
C SER A 21 1.56 3.38 -4.93
N GLN A 22 1.25 4.40 -5.72
CA GLN A 22 0.82 5.72 -5.22
C GLN A 22 -0.58 5.67 -4.59
N VAL A 23 -1.50 4.91 -5.19
CA VAL A 23 -2.86 4.72 -4.64
C VAL A 23 -2.83 3.92 -3.34
N ALA A 24 -2.02 2.86 -3.27
CA ALA A 24 -1.80 2.12 -2.03
C ALA A 24 -1.05 2.94 -0.96
N HIS A 25 -0.17 3.86 -1.37
CA HIS A 25 0.45 4.82 -0.46
C HIS A 25 -0.61 5.71 0.18
N ALA A 26 -1.49 6.32 -0.63
CA ALA A 26 -2.57 7.17 -0.13
C ALA A 26 -3.50 6.42 0.84
N ALA A 27 -3.89 5.19 0.50
CA ALA A 27 -4.71 4.34 1.38
C ALA A 27 -4.02 4.03 2.72
N CYS A 28 -2.75 3.66 2.69
CA CYS A 28 -1.95 3.38 3.88
C CYS A 28 -1.75 4.63 4.74
N ALA A 29 -1.46 5.78 4.11
CA ALA A 29 -1.33 7.06 4.80
C ALA A 29 -2.64 7.46 5.50
N GLN A 30 -3.80 7.23 4.89
CA GLN A 30 -5.10 7.52 5.51
C GLN A 30 -5.32 6.67 6.78
N LEU A 31 -4.99 5.37 6.73
CA LEU A 31 -5.09 4.51 7.91
C LEU A 31 -4.09 4.94 9.00
N LEU A 32 -2.83 5.18 8.64
CA LEU A 32 -1.80 5.59 9.59
C LEU A 32 -2.11 6.95 10.21
N ASN A 33 -2.62 7.91 9.45
CA ASN A 33 -3.03 9.21 9.99
C ASN A 33 -4.15 9.09 11.01
N ALA A 34 -4.93 8.00 11.01
CA ALA A 34 -5.94 7.72 12.03
C ALA A 34 -5.39 6.98 13.27
N MET A 35 -4.09 6.71 13.31
CA MET A 35 -3.42 6.15 14.46
C MET A 35 -2.70 7.24 15.26
N ASP A 36 -2.65 7.05 16.58
CA ASP A 36 -1.78 7.81 17.47
C ASP A 36 -0.35 7.25 17.41
N ASP A 37 0.63 8.15 17.44
CA ASP A 37 2.03 7.80 17.63
C ASP A 37 2.34 7.52 19.11
N GLY A 38 2.68 6.26 19.43
CA GLY A 38 3.15 5.84 20.75
C GLY A 38 4.67 5.57 20.81
N GLY A 39 5.45 6.09 19.85
CA GLY A 39 6.89 5.85 19.74
C GLY A 39 7.21 4.52 19.06
N ASP A 40 7.34 3.46 19.85
CA ASP A 40 7.67 2.09 19.39
C ASP A 40 6.45 1.29 18.91
N LEU A 41 5.30 1.94 18.87
CA LEU A 41 4.03 1.36 18.42
C LEU A 41 3.15 2.45 17.81
N ARG A 42 2.15 2.04 17.01
CA ARG A 42 1.05 2.90 16.56
C ARG A 42 -0.27 2.35 17.10
N LEU A 43 -1.12 3.24 17.59
CA LEU A 43 -2.38 2.90 18.25
C LEU A 43 -3.54 3.29 17.35
N LEU A 44 -4.32 2.32 16.89
CA LEU A 44 -5.55 2.57 16.14
C LEU A 44 -6.75 2.49 17.09
N PRO A 45 -7.52 3.57 17.28
CA PRO A 45 -8.71 3.53 18.12
C PRO A 45 -9.69 2.44 17.69
N TYR A 46 -10.39 1.81 18.65
CA TYR A 46 -11.32 0.70 18.38
C TYR A 46 -12.30 1.00 17.24
N ALA A 47 -12.92 2.18 17.24
CA ALA A 47 -13.87 2.58 16.19
C ALA A 47 -13.24 2.62 14.78
N ALA A 48 -11.98 3.08 14.68
CA ALA A 48 -11.25 3.10 13.42
C ALA A 48 -10.83 1.67 12.99
N TYR A 49 -10.46 0.81 13.95
CA TYR A 49 -10.21 -0.61 13.68
C TYR A 49 -11.46 -1.33 13.17
N MET A 50 -12.63 -1.09 13.77
CA MET A 50 -13.90 -1.64 13.28
C MET A 50 -14.24 -1.13 11.88
N THR A 51 -13.95 0.15 11.59
CA THR A 51 -14.11 0.70 10.24
C THR A 51 -13.18 0.01 9.23
N LEU A 52 -11.93 -0.28 9.62
CA LEU A 52 -11.02 -1.09 8.80
C LEU A 52 -11.59 -2.48 8.54
N GLN A 53 -12.16 -3.17 9.54
CA GLN A 53 -12.76 -4.49 9.35
C GLN A 53 -13.93 -4.45 8.36
N VAL A 54 -14.81 -3.46 8.47
CA VAL A 54 -15.95 -3.28 7.56
C VAL A 54 -15.44 -3.00 6.13
N LEU A 55 -14.50 -2.07 5.99
CA LEU A 55 -13.90 -1.71 4.70
C LEU A 55 -13.26 -2.91 4.02
N LEU A 56 -12.52 -3.75 4.75
CA LEU A 56 -11.86 -4.93 4.20
C LEU A 56 -12.84 -6.03 3.82
N ARG A 57 -13.87 -6.27 4.64
CA ARG A 57 -14.91 -7.26 4.37
C ARG A 57 -15.74 -6.89 3.14
N GLU A 58 -16.10 -5.62 3.01
CA GLU A 58 -16.95 -5.11 1.93
C GLU A 58 -16.16 -4.64 0.71
N GLN A 59 -14.82 -4.62 0.80
CA GLN A 59 -13.93 -4.05 -0.20
C GLN A 59 -14.36 -2.62 -0.60
N ALA A 60 -14.78 -1.82 0.39
CA ALA A 60 -15.35 -0.48 0.26
C ALA A 60 -14.25 0.57 -0.03
N VAL A 61 -13.58 0.38 -1.16
CA VAL A 61 -12.52 1.23 -1.70
C VAL A 61 -12.86 1.58 -3.13
N SER A 62 -12.98 2.88 -3.40
CA SER A 62 -13.21 3.44 -4.74
C SER A 62 -12.00 4.21 -5.23
N VAL A 63 -11.71 4.09 -6.53
CA VAL A 63 -10.57 4.74 -7.18
C VAL A 63 -11.09 5.63 -8.31
N HIS A 64 -10.76 6.91 -8.23
CA HIS A 64 -11.30 7.98 -9.07
C HIS A 64 -10.17 8.67 -9.86
N PRO A 65 -10.15 8.57 -11.19
CA PRO A 65 -9.26 9.40 -12.00
C PRO A 65 -9.71 10.86 -11.94
N VAL A 66 -8.74 11.78 -11.82
CA VAL A 66 -8.97 13.22 -11.94
C VAL A 66 -8.07 13.81 -13.02
N GLU A 67 -8.56 14.86 -13.68
CA GLU A 67 -7.93 15.42 -14.88
C GLU A 67 -6.53 15.99 -14.63
N ASN A 68 -6.35 16.68 -13.50
CA ASN A 68 -5.15 17.42 -13.16
C ASN A 68 -5.12 17.75 -11.67
N GLU A 69 -4.11 18.51 -11.24
CA GLU A 69 -3.92 18.91 -9.84
C GLU A 69 -5.08 19.72 -9.25
N VAL A 70 -5.62 20.67 -10.03
CA VAL A 70 -6.75 21.50 -9.59
C VAL A 70 -7.99 20.64 -9.39
N ALA A 71 -8.26 19.71 -10.30
CA ALA A 71 -9.35 18.75 -10.17
C ALA A 71 -9.17 17.83 -8.95
N LEU A 72 -7.93 17.43 -8.62
CA LEU A 72 -7.63 16.65 -7.42
C LEU A 72 -8.02 17.42 -6.16
N HIS A 73 -7.58 18.67 -6.02
CA HIS A 73 -7.93 19.50 -4.86
C HIS A 73 -9.44 19.70 -4.74
N ASN A 74 -10.12 19.99 -5.85
CA ASN A 74 -11.58 20.19 -5.87
C ASN A 74 -12.37 18.92 -5.54
N SER A 75 -11.76 17.74 -5.67
CA SER A 75 -12.40 16.44 -5.36
C SER A 75 -12.35 16.09 -3.87
N LEU A 76 -11.65 16.89 -3.04
CA LEU A 76 -11.48 16.65 -1.61
C LEU A 76 -12.42 17.58 -0.81
N PRO A 77 -13.64 17.14 -0.43
CA PRO A 77 -14.57 17.95 0.37
C PRO A 77 -14.08 18.35 1.77
N ASP A 78 -13.05 17.67 2.28
CA ASP A 78 -12.44 17.95 3.59
C ASP A 78 -10.90 17.73 3.50
N PRO A 79 -10.18 18.68 2.89
CA PRO A 79 -8.74 18.55 2.65
C PRO A 79 -7.93 18.37 3.94
N ALA A 80 -8.41 18.84 5.09
CA ALA A 80 -7.72 18.71 6.37
C ALA A 80 -7.66 17.25 6.85
N ASN A 81 -8.67 16.46 6.50
CA ASN A 81 -8.74 15.03 6.78
C ASN A 81 -8.27 14.14 5.60
N ALA A 82 -7.81 14.74 4.51
CA ALA A 82 -7.29 13.99 3.37
C ALA A 82 -5.79 13.67 3.54
N SER A 83 -5.39 12.49 3.07
CA SER A 83 -3.98 12.13 2.94
C SER A 83 -3.51 12.39 1.52
N ILE A 84 -2.67 13.41 1.35
CA ILE A 84 -2.13 13.84 0.07
C ILE A 84 -0.74 13.23 -0.13
N ILE A 85 -0.49 12.64 -1.29
CA ILE A 85 0.79 12.02 -1.62
C ILE A 85 1.52 12.85 -2.67
N ILE A 86 2.76 13.20 -2.34
CA ILE A 86 3.70 13.87 -3.23
C ILE A 86 4.82 12.89 -3.53
N ASP A 87 4.96 12.50 -4.78
CA ASP A 87 6.10 11.70 -5.22
C ASP A 87 7.35 12.57 -5.26
N ARG A 88 8.47 12.05 -4.73
CA ARG A 88 9.75 12.78 -4.69
C ARG A 88 10.40 12.94 -6.07
N GLY A 89 9.80 12.41 -7.13
CA GLY A 89 10.28 12.55 -8.51
C GLY A 89 11.53 11.74 -8.83
N LEU A 90 12.01 10.90 -7.92
CA LEU A 90 13.26 10.12 -8.05
C LEU A 90 13.24 9.07 -9.19
N THR A 91 12.12 8.90 -9.89
CA THR A 91 11.94 7.87 -10.93
C THR A 91 11.37 8.46 -12.21
N GLU A 92 10.11 8.92 -12.17
CA GLU A 92 9.33 9.26 -13.36
C GLU A 92 9.12 10.76 -13.57
N PHE A 93 9.47 11.61 -12.59
CA PHE A 93 9.22 13.06 -12.64
C PHE A 93 10.51 13.90 -12.59
N GLY A 94 11.65 13.32 -12.98
CA GLY A 94 12.90 14.08 -13.16
C GLY A 94 13.40 14.83 -11.91
N GLY A 95 13.13 14.29 -10.73
CA GLY A 95 13.47 14.92 -9.44
C GLY A 95 12.50 16.02 -8.99
N VAL A 96 11.42 16.29 -9.73
CA VAL A 96 10.42 17.30 -9.35
C VAL A 96 9.38 16.68 -8.40
N PRO A 97 9.24 17.22 -7.17
CA PRO A 97 8.16 16.81 -6.28
C PRO A 97 6.80 17.03 -6.96
N THR A 98 6.03 15.97 -7.10
CA THR A 98 4.78 15.99 -7.89
C THR A 98 3.64 15.43 -7.06
N LEU A 99 2.57 16.22 -6.88
CA LEU A 99 1.32 15.75 -6.28
C LEU A 99 0.70 14.71 -7.21
N THR A 100 0.58 13.45 -6.75
CA THR A 100 0.14 12.31 -7.57
C THR A 100 -1.26 11.82 -7.21
N THR A 101 -1.49 11.56 -5.93
CA THR A 101 -2.69 10.90 -5.41
C THR A 101 -3.15 11.51 -4.09
N ALA A 102 -4.41 11.29 -3.76
CA ALA A 102 -4.96 11.60 -2.45
C ALA A 102 -5.94 10.51 -1.99
N ALA A 103 -6.11 10.39 -0.69
CA ALA A 103 -7.09 9.52 -0.05
C ALA A 103 -7.97 10.35 0.90
N GLN A 104 -9.25 10.00 0.96
CA GLN A 104 -10.17 10.58 1.93
C GLN A 104 -11.32 9.62 2.23
N GLY A 105 -11.85 9.71 3.45
CA GLY A 105 -12.95 8.87 3.91
C GLY A 105 -12.45 7.64 4.64
N ALA A 106 -13.39 6.81 5.09
CA ALA A 106 -13.22 5.69 6.02
C ALA A 106 -12.65 6.06 7.41
N PHE A 107 -11.56 6.81 7.46
CA PHE A 107 -10.84 7.14 8.68
C PHE A 107 -10.81 8.65 8.92
N SER A 108 -10.83 9.02 10.21
CA SER A 108 -10.58 10.39 10.66
C SER A 108 -9.15 10.48 11.15
N ALA A 109 -8.43 11.52 10.73
CA ALA A 109 -7.08 11.75 11.16
C ALA A 109 -7.02 12.04 12.67
N SER A 110 -6.07 11.40 13.34
CA SER A 110 -5.71 11.68 14.72
C SER A 110 -5.02 13.05 14.82
N PRO A 111 -5.17 13.77 15.95
CA PRO A 111 -4.33 14.91 16.30
C PRO A 111 -2.83 14.56 16.35
N ASN A 112 -2.49 13.34 16.77
CA ASN A 112 -1.13 12.83 16.96
C ASN A 112 -0.75 11.86 15.82
N LYS A 113 -0.82 12.36 14.57
CA LYS A 113 -0.64 11.54 13.35
C LYS A 113 0.61 10.67 13.40
N ALA A 114 0.44 9.39 13.10
CA ALA A 114 1.53 8.41 13.07
C ALA A 114 2.50 8.53 11.89
N VAL A 115 2.10 9.16 10.79
CA VAL A 115 2.93 9.32 9.59
C VAL A 115 3.97 10.40 9.85
N PRO A 116 5.27 10.07 9.93
CA PRO A 116 6.30 11.07 10.15
C PRO A 116 6.47 11.95 8.90
N MET A 117 6.65 13.25 9.11
CA MET A 117 6.90 14.23 8.03
C MET A 117 8.34 14.17 7.49
N SER A 118 9.26 13.46 8.16
CA SER A 118 10.65 13.25 7.76
C SER A 118 11.30 12.06 8.47
N GLY A 119 12.11 11.27 7.75
CA GLY A 119 12.93 10.14 8.23
C GLY A 119 13.24 9.17 7.07
N ALA A 120 14.10 8.14 7.14
CA ALA A 120 15.37 7.84 7.84
C ALA A 120 16.06 6.67 7.06
N ASP A 121 17.25 6.23 7.48
CA ASP A 121 18.30 5.52 6.70
C ASP A 121 18.04 4.08 6.20
N LEU A 122 16.97 3.41 6.66
CA LEU A 122 16.71 2.00 6.35
C LEU A 122 15.64 1.83 5.26
N ILE A 123 16.04 1.23 4.13
CA ILE A 123 15.22 1.15 2.92
C ILE A 123 14.53 -0.22 2.80
N ALA A 124 13.50 -0.45 3.62
CA ALA A 124 12.58 -1.57 3.41
C ALA A 124 11.50 -1.21 2.38
N ARG A 125 10.89 -2.24 1.77
CA ARG A 125 9.88 -2.11 0.71
C ARG A 125 8.71 -3.05 0.96
N GLN A 126 7.59 -2.75 0.32
CA GLN A 126 6.45 -3.65 0.16
C GLN A 126 6.31 -3.97 -1.33
N TRP A 127 5.97 -5.22 -1.67
CA TRP A 127 5.82 -5.62 -3.07
C TRP A 127 4.38 -5.98 -3.38
N PHE A 128 3.96 -5.57 -4.57
CA PHE A 128 2.70 -5.99 -5.19
C PHE A 128 3.04 -6.81 -6.43
N VAL A 129 2.79 -8.11 -6.39
CA VAL A 129 3.06 -9.03 -7.51
C VAL A 129 1.72 -9.41 -8.12
N PHE A 130 1.46 -8.91 -9.31
CA PHE A 130 0.21 -9.16 -10.05
C PHE A 130 0.40 -10.31 -11.03
N SER A 131 -0.55 -11.23 -11.08
CA SER A 131 -0.59 -12.19 -12.19
C SER A 131 -0.87 -11.47 -13.50
N LYS A 132 -0.14 -11.85 -14.55
CA LYS A 132 -0.31 -11.39 -15.94
C LYS A 132 -1.12 -12.38 -16.78
N GLU A 133 -1.65 -13.43 -16.17
CA GLU A 133 -2.47 -14.44 -16.86
C GLU A 133 -3.73 -13.83 -17.49
N ARG A 134 -4.21 -12.72 -16.92
CA ARG A 134 -5.36 -11.97 -17.42
C ARG A 134 -5.01 -10.49 -17.58
N ALA A 135 -5.76 -9.83 -18.46
CA ALA A 135 -5.64 -8.39 -18.65
C ALA A 135 -6.11 -7.65 -17.38
N LEU A 136 -5.21 -6.86 -16.80
CA LEU A 136 -5.48 -6.08 -15.60
C LEU A 136 -5.50 -4.57 -15.92
N PRO A 137 -6.67 -3.90 -15.90
CA PRO A 137 -6.76 -2.45 -16.03
C PRO A 137 -5.98 -1.71 -14.93
N LYS A 138 -5.54 -0.47 -15.21
CA LYS A 138 -4.72 0.31 -14.28
C LYS A 138 -5.46 0.62 -12.97
N GLU A 139 -6.73 0.99 -13.10
CA GLU A 139 -7.63 1.33 -12.00
C GLU A 139 -7.91 0.11 -11.13
N HIS A 140 -8.07 -1.06 -11.75
CA HIS A 140 -8.23 -2.33 -11.03
C HIS A 140 -6.95 -2.70 -10.27
N ALA A 141 -5.78 -2.58 -10.90
CA ALA A 141 -4.51 -2.79 -10.21
C ALA A 141 -4.34 -1.85 -9.00
N ALA A 142 -4.73 -0.58 -9.16
CA ALA A 142 -4.67 0.41 -8.10
C ALA A 142 -5.61 0.09 -6.93
N ARG A 143 -6.86 -0.30 -7.23
CA ARG A 143 -7.83 -0.72 -6.22
C ARG A 143 -7.36 -1.96 -5.46
N MET A 144 -6.88 -2.98 -6.18
CA MET A 144 -6.32 -4.19 -5.57
C MET A 144 -5.13 -3.88 -4.68
N ALA A 145 -4.21 -3.02 -5.12
CA ALA A 145 -3.04 -2.61 -4.32
C ALA A 145 -3.45 -1.90 -3.04
N ALA A 146 -4.45 -1.01 -3.08
CA ALA A 146 -4.95 -0.34 -1.88
C ALA A 146 -5.57 -1.34 -0.89
N ILE A 147 -6.48 -2.20 -1.35
CA ILE A 147 -7.11 -3.21 -0.49
C ILE A 147 -6.06 -4.17 0.07
N GLY A 148 -5.19 -4.72 -0.78
CA GLY A 148 -4.14 -5.64 -0.36
C GLY A 148 -3.14 -5.01 0.62
N CYS A 149 -2.82 -3.73 0.45
CA CYS A 149 -1.99 -2.99 1.40
C CYS A 149 -2.71 -2.83 2.76
N LEU A 150 -4.00 -2.49 2.77
CA LEU A 150 -4.78 -2.39 4.01
C LEU A 150 -4.96 -3.75 4.70
N GLN A 151 -5.13 -4.84 3.93
CA GLN A 151 -5.15 -6.21 4.46
C GLN A 151 -3.81 -6.59 5.08
N MET A 152 -2.69 -6.21 4.45
CA MET A 152 -1.35 -6.42 5.02
C MET A 152 -1.19 -5.63 6.32
N MET A 153 -1.59 -4.36 6.35
CA MET A 153 -1.58 -3.56 7.59
C MET A 153 -2.43 -4.22 8.68
N ASN A 154 -3.65 -4.66 8.35
CA ASN A 154 -4.53 -5.35 9.29
C ASN A 154 -3.91 -6.65 9.85
N LYS A 155 -3.17 -7.40 9.02
CA LYS A 155 -2.46 -8.61 9.44
C LYS A 155 -1.31 -8.32 10.42
N LEU A 156 -0.70 -7.13 10.33
CA LEU A 156 0.38 -6.68 11.21
C LEU A 156 -0.14 -5.99 12.48
N ILE A 157 -1.43 -5.61 12.51
CA ILE A 157 -2.09 -5.00 13.66
C ILE A 157 -2.63 -6.11 14.57
N SER A 158 -2.32 -6.01 15.86
CA SER A 158 -2.96 -6.83 16.89
C SER A 158 -4.38 -6.34 17.16
N GLN A 159 -5.30 -7.29 17.37
CA GLN A 159 -6.71 -6.98 17.59
C GLN A 159 -6.93 -6.34 18.96
N PRO A 160 -7.79 -5.32 19.06
CA PRO A 160 -8.20 -4.77 20.35
C PRO A 160 -9.05 -5.80 21.11
N LEU A 161 -8.93 -5.80 22.45
CA LEU A 161 -9.67 -6.71 23.31
C LEU A 161 -11.14 -6.29 23.49
N ASP A 162 -11.37 -4.98 23.56
CA ASP A 162 -12.68 -4.38 23.80
C ASP A 162 -12.76 -2.95 23.25
N ALA A 163 -13.94 -2.33 23.38
CA ALA A 163 -14.23 -1.00 22.87
C ALA A 163 -13.42 0.15 23.53
N GLY A 164 -12.83 -0.09 24.71
CA GLY A 164 -11.95 0.87 25.40
C GLY A 164 -10.47 0.73 25.03
N SER A 165 -10.11 -0.33 24.30
CA SER A 165 -8.73 -0.62 23.91
C SER A 165 -8.38 -0.14 22.49
N HIS A 166 -7.09 -0.12 22.18
CA HIS A 166 -6.58 0.21 20.84
C HIS A 166 -6.09 -1.06 20.15
N ALA A 167 -6.26 -1.11 18.84
CA ALA A 167 -5.51 -2.05 18.02
C ALA A 167 -4.06 -1.54 17.93
N VAL A 168 -3.07 -2.42 18.02
CA VAL A 168 -1.66 -2.00 18.11
C VAL A 168 -0.89 -2.51 16.89
N LEU A 169 -0.25 -1.60 16.17
CA LEU A 169 0.79 -1.90 15.19
C LEU A 169 2.16 -1.77 15.87
N PRO A 170 2.83 -2.89 16.17
CA PRO A 170 4.05 -2.87 16.97
C PRO A 170 5.28 -2.68 16.06
N LEU A 171 6.22 -1.80 16.42
CA LEU A 171 7.34 -1.38 15.53
C LEU A 171 8.69 -2.02 15.88
N GLN A 172 8.70 -3.18 16.55
CA GLN A 172 9.94 -3.88 16.88
C GLN A 172 10.54 -4.58 15.66
N ASP A 173 9.74 -4.89 14.64
CA ASP A 173 10.25 -5.43 13.37
C ASP A 173 11.04 -4.34 12.62
N PRO A 174 12.34 -4.54 12.35
CA PRO A 174 13.18 -3.53 11.71
C PRO A 174 12.73 -3.18 10.29
N ALA A 175 12.16 -4.13 9.55
CA ALA A 175 11.72 -3.91 8.18
C ALA A 175 10.41 -3.12 8.14
N LEU A 176 9.45 -3.41 9.02
CA LEU A 176 8.24 -2.61 9.20
C LEU A 176 8.60 -1.19 9.64
N ARG A 177 9.45 -1.04 10.66
CA ARG A 177 9.89 0.28 11.13
C ARG A 177 10.63 1.05 10.04
N GLY A 178 11.56 0.41 9.34
CA GLY A 178 12.29 0.99 8.20
C GLY A 178 11.34 1.40 7.08
N TRP A 179 10.38 0.56 6.74
CA TRP A 179 9.37 0.85 5.72
C TRP A 179 8.51 2.04 6.13
N LEU A 180 8.06 2.09 7.39
CA LEU A 180 7.23 3.19 7.88
C LEU A 180 7.98 4.53 7.91
N THR A 181 9.26 4.49 8.30
CA THR A 181 10.09 5.70 8.40
C THR A 181 10.64 6.17 7.07
N ALA A 182 10.86 5.28 6.11
CA ALA A 182 11.37 5.60 4.77
C ALA A 182 10.27 5.88 3.73
N GLY A 183 9.08 6.34 4.17
CA GLY A 183 7.98 6.75 3.30
C GLY A 183 7.20 5.59 2.64
N PHE A 184 7.19 4.42 3.28
CA PHE A 184 6.34 3.27 2.92
C PHE A 184 6.51 2.80 1.47
N GLY A 185 7.76 2.77 0.98
CA GLY A 185 8.09 2.47 -0.41
C GLY A 185 7.46 1.17 -0.90
N LYS A 186 6.89 1.22 -2.11
CA LYS A 186 6.14 0.11 -2.73
C LYS A 186 6.70 -0.18 -4.12
N ILE A 187 6.75 -1.46 -4.50
CA ILE A 187 7.23 -1.92 -5.80
C ILE A 187 6.13 -2.75 -6.47
N GLY A 188 5.69 -2.31 -7.65
CA GLY A 188 4.75 -3.04 -8.49
C GLY A 188 5.47 -3.95 -9.49
N MET A 189 5.19 -5.25 -9.41
CA MET A 189 5.74 -6.29 -10.26
C MET A 189 4.61 -7.11 -10.89
N GLY A 190 4.90 -7.82 -11.97
CA GLY A 190 4.00 -8.82 -12.50
C GLY A 190 4.69 -10.13 -12.77
N ILE A 191 3.95 -11.22 -12.55
CA ILE A 191 4.36 -12.61 -12.74
C ILE A 191 3.51 -13.25 -13.83
N LYS A 192 4.08 -14.17 -14.61
CA LYS A 192 3.43 -14.69 -15.82
C LYS A 192 2.06 -15.35 -15.59
N THR A 193 1.93 -16.18 -14.54
CA THR A 193 0.74 -17.04 -14.32
C THR A 193 0.31 -17.05 -12.86
N ASP A 194 -0.95 -17.42 -12.63
CA ASP A 194 -1.53 -17.64 -11.30
C ASP A 194 -0.82 -18.77 -10.57
N ALA A 195 -0.43 -19.83 -11.29
CA ALA A 195 0.35 -20.94 -10.75
C ALA A 195 1.74 -20.50 -10.26
N ALA A 196 2.42 -19.64 -11.03
CA ALA A 196 3.71 -19.09 -10.62
C ALA A 196 3.57 -18.13 -9.43
N LEU A 197 2.49 -17.33 -9.39
CA LEU A 197 2.15 -16.47 -8.25
C LEU A 197 1.96 -17.28 -6.97
N LYS A 198 1.24 -18.41 -7.06
CA LYS A 198 1.06 -19.34 -5.95
C LYS A 198 2.39 -19.94 -5.50
N GLY A 199 3.23 -20.40 -6.43
CA GLY A 199 4.56 -20.93 -6.10
C GLY A 199 5.44 -19.91 -5.38
N LEU A 200 5.41 -18.63 -5.81
CA LEU A 200 6.11 -17.55 -5.13
C LEU A 200 5.58 -17.33 -3.71
N ARG A 201 4.25 -17.31 -3.53
CA ARG A 201 3.63 -17.19 -2.20
C ARG A 201 4.08 -18.32 -1.28
N ASP A 202 3.99 -19.56 -1.75
CA ASP A 202 4.32 -20.74 -0.94
C ASP A 202 5.82 -20.70 -0.53
N ALA A 203 6.71 -20.20 -1.40
CA ALA A 203 8.13 -20.00 -1.09
C ALA A 203 8.37 -18.90 -0.04
N LEU A 204 7.65 -17.78 -0.12
CA LEU A 204 7.73 -16.67 0.86
C LEU A 204 7.19 -17.09 2.23
N GLU A 205 6.07 -17.82 2.25
CA GLU A 205 5.48 -18.35 3.48
C GLU A 205 6.38 -19.39 4.14
N GLY A 206 7.08 -20.22 3.34
CA GLY A 206 8.12 -21.13 3.84
C GLY A 206 9.29 -20.42 4.52
N GLN A 207 9.53 -19.15 4.20
CA GLN A 207 10.53 -18.28 4.84
C GLN A 207 9.92 -17.35 5.91
N GLN A 208 8.66 -17.59 6.30
CA GLN A 208 7.92 -16.80 7.28
C GLN A 208 7.77 -15.32 6.90
N ILE A 209 7.89 -14.98 5.62
CA ILE A 209 7.68 -13.62 5.14
C ILE A 209 6.17 -13.36 5.05
N PRO A 210 5.64 -12.28 5.67
CA PRO A 210 4.22 -12.00 5.65
C PRO A 210 3.69 -11.77 4.24
N THR A 211 2.65 -12.52 3.87
CA THR A 211 1.95 -12.40 2.59
C THR A 211 0.45 -12.14 2.79
N VAL A 212 -0.16 -11.49 1.81
CA VAL A 212 -1.62 -11.41 1.62
C VAL A 212 -1.92 -11.72 0.16
N SER A 213 -2.89 -12.61 -0.08
CA SER A 213 -3.41 -12.87 -1.42
C SER A 213 -4.77 -12.21 -1.59
N LEU A 214 -4.98 -11.54 -2.73
CA LEU A 214 -6.23 -10.92 -3.10
C LEU A 214 -6.65 -11.37 -4.48
N GLU A 215 -7.91 -11.77 -4.62
CA GLU A 215 -8.55 -12.01 -5.91
C GLU A 215 -9.67 -10.98 -6.13
N MET A 216 -9.72 -10.40 -7.33
CA MET A 216 -10.79 -9.50 -7.73
C MET A 216 -11.09 -9.67 -9.22
N ASN A 217 -12.33 -10.04 -9.53
CA ASN A 217 -12.78 -10.32 -10.91
C ASN A 217 -11.85 -11.32 -11.63
N GLY A 218 -11.36 -12.32 -10.88
CA GLY A 218 -10.41 -13.34 -11.36
C GLY A 218 -9.00 -12.83 -11.68
N ASN A 219 -8.65 -11.60 -11.33
CA ASN A 219 -7.26 -11.14 -11.29
C ASN A 219 -6.67 -11.43 -9.92
N HIS A 220 -5.40 -11.83 -9.87
CA HIS A 220 -4.71 -12.19 -8.64
C HIS A 220 -3.58 -11.22 -8.31
N LEU A 221 -3.52 -10.82 -7.05
CA LEU A 221 -2.45 -10.02 -6.45
C LEU A 221 -1.89 -10.75 -5.22
N LEU A 222 -0.57 -10.85 -5.15
CA LEU A 222 0.16 -11.16 -3.94
C LEU A 222 0.78 -9.87 -3.39
N VAL A 223 0.47 -9.54 -2.14
CA VAL A 223 1.15 -8.50 -1.38
C VAL A 223 2.17 -9.15 -0.47
N ILE A 224 3.44 -8.77 -0.64
CA ILE A 224 4.53 -9.15 0.25
C ILE A 224 4.71 -8.02 1.25
N GLY A 225 4.73 -8.34 2.54
CA GLY A 225 4.85 -7.38 3.63
C GLY A 225 6.15 -6.57 3.58
N PRO A 226 6.28 -5.57 4.46
CA PRO A 226 7.52 -4.80 4.60
C PRO A 226 8.72 -5.72 4.82
N GLN A 227 9.69 -5.67 3.92
CA GLN A 227 10.91 -6.46 4.01
C GLN A 227 12.09 -5.72 3.39
N PHE A 228 13.30 -6.06 3.81
CA PHE A 228 14.51 -5.60 3.13
C PHE A 228 14.68 -6.29 1.76
N PRO A 229 15.08 -5.55 0.70
CA PRO A 229 15.25 -6.13 -0.64
C PRO A 229 16.14 -7.36 -0.68
N GLU A 230 17.23 -7.38 0.08
CA GLU A 230 18.17 -8.50 0.20
C GLU A 230 17.57 -9.78 0.79
N THR A 231 16.51 -9.68 1.59
CA THR A 231 15.80 -10.85 2.11
C THR A 231 14.88 -11.45 1.05
N VAL A 232 14.28 -10.61 0.21
CA VAL A 232 13.30 -11.04 -0.79
C VAL A 232 13.97 -11.47 -2.10
N ALA A 233 15.11 -10.86 -2.45
CA ALA A 233 15.83 -11.12 -3.69
C ALA A 233 16.21 -12.60 -3.92
N PRO A 234 16.66 -13.39 -2.93
CA PRO A 234 16.95 -14.81 -3.15
C PRO A 234 15.71 -15.63 -3.54
N ILE A 235 14.51 -15.21 -3.13
CA ILE A 235 13.25 -15.92 -3.36
C ILE A 235 12.63 -15.50 -4.69
N MET A 236 12.65 -14.19 -4.97
CA MET A 236 12.14 -13.63 -6.22
C MET A 236 13.13 -13.80 -7.39
N GLY A 237 14.38 -14.17 -7.10
CA GLY A 237 15.53 -14.05 -8.00
C GLY A 237 16.22 -12.70 -7.85
N ARG A 238 17.54 -12.60 -8.03
CA ARG A 238 18.23 -11.30 -8.04
C ARG A 238 17.65 -10.45 -9.17
N GLU A 239 17.53 -9.12 -8.97
CA GLU A 239 17.03 -8.19 -10.00
C GLU A 239 17.69 -8.43 -11.38
N SER A 240 18.96 -8.83 -11.43
CA SER A 240 19.70 -9.14 -12.65
C SER A 240 19.38 -10.49 -13.32
N ASP A 241 18.93 -11.49 -12.56
CA ASP A 241 18.65 -12.86 -13.06
C ASP A 241 17.16 -13.06 -13.41
N ILE A 242 16.31 -12.17 -12.91
CA ILE A 242 14.87 -12.10 -13.18
C ILE A 242 14.59 -11.70 -14.65
N TYR A 243 15.35 -10.76 -15.22
CA TYR A 243 15.14 -10.30 -16.60
C TYR A 243 15.53 -11.36 -17.64
N THR A 244 16.49 -12.22 -17.32
CA THR A 244 17.02 -13.26 -18.23
C THR A 244 16.15 -14.52 -18.26
N SER A 245 15.38 -14.84 -17.21
CA SER A 245 14.41 -15.96 -17.19
C SER A 245 12.98 -15.54 -17.53
N GLY A 246 12.65 -14.25 -17.41
CA GLY A 246 11.37 -13.66 -17.80
C GLY A 246 10.18 -14.03 -16.92
N MET A 247 10.36 -14.54 -15.69
CA MET A 247 9.24 -14.92 -14.81
C MET A 247 8.60 -13.73 -14.10
N LEU A 248 9.39 -12.73 -13.70
CA LEU A 248 8.96 -11.50 -13.06
C LEU A 248 9.36 -10.30 -13.90
N SER A 249 8.56 -9.24 -13.87
CA SER A 249 8.83 -8.00 -14.61
C SER A 249 8.21 -6.82 -13.89
N LEU A 250 8.73 -5.62 -14.11
CA LEU A 250 8.03 -4.42 -13.66
C LEU A 250 6.64 -4.35 -14.30
N LEU A 251 5.67 -3.87 -13.52
CA LEU A 251 4.27 -3.79 -13.93
C LEU A 251 3.94 -2.57 -14.79
#